data_AF-A0A1Z8ZZ63-F1
#
_entry.id   AF-A0A1Z8ZZ63-F1
#
_cell.length_a   1.000
_cell.length_b   1.000
_cell.length_c   1.000
_cell.angle_alpha   90.00
_cell.angle_beta   90.00
_cell.angle_gamma   90.00
#
_symmetry.space_group_name_H-M   'P 1'
#
loop_
_entity.id
_entity.type
_entity.pdbx_description
1 polymer ?
#
loop_
_entity_poly.entity_id
_entity_poly.type
_entity_poly.pdbx_seq_one_letter_code
_entity_poly.pdbx_strand_id
1 'polypeptide(L)'
;MRHFLFLLLISLSALPANAREWKNVTGSNSFEADYISNDGKLVTLRRNGRILTFSIEKLHASDQEWLKTNHPPTKVTKPGEFKVPEGAAFDTLEFGDTRDVVIKKLDASPNVDGSVAEVMLARVGLNGVYRTKKTIGGLHCHLYFDWTPNNRLTEVTLRTKPLPQENYGGKLKSNWGELIELLTMLHGKPVQGANYPDSDELQDGLILNSHLWYSEKGHSILLGTGQESTNFSVVVRITSQHIVPNRIE
;
A
#
# COMPACT_ATOMS: atom_id res chain seq x y z
N MET A 1 62.95 6.29 -19.85
CA MET A 1 61.99 5.21 -19.56
C MET A 1 60.79 5.85 -18.88
N ARG A 2 59.61 5.88 -19.52
CA ARG A 2 58.42 6.54 -19.00
C ARG A 2 57.48 5.45 -18.46
N HIS A 3 57.39 5.33 -17.15
CA HIS A 3 56.49 4.38 -16.49
C HIS A 3 55.04 4.87 -16.66
N PHE A 4 54.21 4.05 -17.30
CA PHE A 4 52.76 4.22 -17.32
C PHE A 4 52.19 3.63 -16.03
N LEU A 5 51.71 4.48 -15.14
CA LEU A 5 50.99 4.09 -13.94
C LEU A 5 49.52 3.84 -14.33
N PHE A 6 49.09 2.59 -14.37
CA PHE A 6 47.67 2.25 -14.52
C PHE A 6 46.97 2.43 -13.17
N LEU A 7 46.19 3.49 -13.03
CA LEU A 7 45.27 3.68 -11.91
C LEU A 7 44.03 2.82 -12.13
N LEU A 8 43.91 1.76 -11.33
CA LEU A 8 42.73 0.91 -11.24
C LEU A 8 41.62 1.73 -10.53
N LEU A 9 40.67 2.27 -11.30
CA LEU A 9 39.45 2.87 -10.76
C LEU A 9 38.56 1.76 -10.20
N ILE A 10 38.65 1.52 -8.89
CA ILE A 10 37.65 0.74 -8.15
C ILE A 10 36.41 1.64 -8.06
N SER A 11 35.44 1.39 -8.93
CA SER A 11 34.11 1.96 -8.85
C SER A 11 33.41 1.39 -7.62
N LEU A 12 33.56 2.09 -6.49
CA LEU A 12 32.79 1.84 -5.29
C LEU A 12 31.35 2.27 -5.58
N SER A 13 30.53 1.33 -6.07
CA SER A 13 29.09 1.51 -6.15
C SER A 13 28.59 1.79 -4.74
N ALA A 14 28.28 3.04 -4.43
CA ALA A 14 27.63 3.40 -3.20
C ALA A 14 26.24 2.75 -3.19
N LEU A 15 26.13 1.56 -2.61
CA LEU A 15 24.83 0.98 -2.29
C LEU A 15 24.08 2.00 -1.43
N PRO A 16 22.84 2.39 -1.79
CA PRO A 16 22.05 3.26 -0.94
C PRO A 16 21.94 2.58 0.44
N ALA A 17 22.05 3.39 1.49
CA ALA A 17 22.35 2.95 2.85
C ALA A 17 21.31 2.03 3.52
N ASN A 18 20.28 1.55 2.80
CA ASN A 18 19.26 0.64 3.33
C ASN A 18 18.80 -0.46 2.33
N ALA A 19 19.48 -0.67 1.21
CA ALA A 19 19.16 -1.77 0.30
C ALA A 19 19.58 -3.11 0.93
N ARG A 20 18.67 -4.08 0.93
CA ARG A 20 18.95 -5.45 1.37
C ARG A 20 18.19 -6.49 0.57
N GLU A 21 18.64 -7.73 0.68
CA GLU A 21 17.96 -8.88 0.12
C GLU A 21 16.65 -9.16 0.90
N TRP A 22 15.55 -9.28 0.17
CA TRP A 22 14.23 -9.72 0.63
C TRP A 22 13.84 -11.03 -0.04
N LYS A 23 13.07 -11.87 0.65
CA LYS A 23 12.74 -13.23 0.24
C LYS A 23 11.24 -13.51 0.39
N ASN A 24 10.71 -14.31 -0.54
CA ASN A 24 9.37 -14.87 -0.38
C ASN A 24 9.32 -15.89 0.78
N VAL A 25 8.12 -16.33 1.19
CA VAL A 25 7.92 -17.27 2.30
C VAL A 25 8.87 -18.48 2.27
N THR A 26 9.11 -19.06 1.10
CA THR A 26 9.92 -20.28 0.94
C THR A 26 11.42 -20.00 0.80
N GLY A 27 11.83 -18.75 0.62
CA GLY A 27 13.19 -18.37 0.28
C GLY A 27 13.62 -18.74 -1.14
N SER A 28 12.73 -19.26 -1.97
CA SER A 28 13.04 -19.70 -3.35
C SER A 28 13.27 -18.53 -4.30
N ASN A 29 12.67 -17.37 -4.00
CA ASN A 29 12.84 -16.14 -4.76
C ASN A 29 13.35 -15.05 -3.83
N SER A 30 14.35 -14.29 -4.30
CA SER A 30 14.86 -13.13 -3.60
C SER A 30 15.01 -11.92 -4.51
N PHE A 31 15.03 -10.74 -3.90
CA PHE A 31 15.27 -9.48 -4.59
C PHE A 31 15.87 -8.43 -3.66
N GLU A 32 16.67 -7.54 -4.23
CA GLU A 32 17.19 -6.36 -3.51
C GLU A 32 16.16 -5.23 -3.51
N ALA A 33 15.93 -4.63 -2.34
CA ALA A 33 15.09 -3.45 -2.19
C ALA A 33 15.45 -2.63 -0.94
N ASP A 34 15.23 -1.31 -1.02
CA ASP A 34 15.32 -0.42 0.13
C ASP A 34 14.04 -0.51 0.98
N TYR A 35 14.20 -0.53 2.29
CA TYR A 35 13.09 -0.31 3.21
C TYR A 35 12.57 1.14 3.14
N ILE A 36 11.25 1.32 3.05
CA ILE A 36 10.60 2.64 3.20
C ILE A 36 9.89 2.73 4.56
N SER A 37 8.96 1.82 4.81
CA SER A 37 8.10 1.87 6.01
C SER A 37 7.44 0.52 6.28
N ASN A 38 6.91 0.32 7.48
CA ASN A 38 5.99 -0.78 7.79
C ASN A 38 4.97 -0.38 8.87
N ASP A 39 3.84 -1.06 8.92
CA ASP A 39 2.79 -0.88 9.92
C ASP A 39 2.59 -2.13 10.81
N GLY A 40 3.49 -3.12 10.70
CA GLY A 40 3.42 -4.41 11.39
C GLY A 40 2.60 -5.48 10.65
N LYS A 41 1.84 -5.13 9.62
CA LYS A 41 1.18 -6.08 8.70
C LYS A 41 1.75 -6.01 7.29
N LEU A 42 1.94 -4.80 6.79
CA LEU A 42 2.48 -4.50 5.48
C LEU A 42 3.84 -3.83 5.63
N VAL A 43 4.74 -4.13 4.69
CA VAL A 43 5.99 -3.38 4.49
C VAL A 43 5.96 -2.73 3.11
N THR A 44 6.38 -1.48 3.05
CA THR A 44 6.59 -0.73 1.80
C THR A 44 8.08 -0.67 1.50
N LEU A 45 8.46 -1.07 0.29
CA LEU A 45 9.83 -1.18 -0.19
C LEU A 45 10.03 -0.40 -1.48
N ARG A 46 11.27 -0.03 -1.78
CA ARG A 46 11.67 0.53 -3.08
C ARG A 46 12.59 -0.42 -3.82
N ARG A 47 12.25 -0.74 -5.07
CA ARG A 47 13.07 -1.58 -5.95
C ARG A 47 13.10 -0.96 -7.34
N ASN A 48 14.29 -0.69 -7.88
CA ASN A 48 14.50 -0.23 -9.27
C ASN A 48 13.55 0.92 -9.67
N GLY A 49 13.43 1.95 -8.82
CA GLY A 49 12.52 3.06 -9.08
C GLY A 49 11.04 2.68 -9.10
N ARG A 50 10.64 1.67 -8.32
CA ARG A 50 9.24 1.25 -8.10
C ARG A 50 8.94 1.08 -6.61
N ILE A 51 7.69 1.35 -6.24
CA ILE A 51 7.20 1.19 -4.87
C ILE A 51 6.45 -0.13 -4.77
N LEU A 52 6.93 -1.03 -3.91
CA LEU A 52 6.35 -2.34 -3.63
C LEU A 52 5.69 -2.30 -2.25
N THR A 53 4.57 -2.96 -2.08
CA THR A 53 4.00 -3.23 -0.76
C THR A 53 3.79 -4.73 -0.60
N PHE A 54 4.31 -5.31 0.48
CA PHE A 54 4.20 -6.73 0.77
C PHE A 54 3.45 -6.98 2.07
N SER A 55 2.63 -8.02 2.09
CA SER A 55 2.23 -8.64 3.36
C SER A 55 3.45 -9.22 4.05
N ILE A 56 3.72 -8.80 5.29
CA ILE A 56 4.87 -9.24 6.07
C ILE A 56 4.80 -10.75 6.31
N GLU A 57 3.61 -11.31 6.49
CA GLU A 57 3.43 -12.76 6.66
C GLU A 57 3.85 -13.57 5.42
N LYS A 58 3.88 -12.92 4.25
CA LYS A 58 4.28 -13.50 2.96
C LYS A 58 5.78 -13.34 2.66
N LEU A 59 6.53 -12.73 3.58
CA LEU A 59 7.98 -12.68 3.54
C LEU A 59 8.60 -13.88 4.26
N HIS A 60 9.85 -14.18 3.94
CA HIS A 60 10.62 -15.20 4.66
C HIS A 60 10.76 -14.84 6.15
N ALA A 61 10.86 -15.85 7.01
CA ALA A 61 10.96 -15.67 8.47
C ALA A 61 12.13 -14.75 8.87
N SER A 62 13.25 -14.77 8.15
CA SER A 62 14.39 -13.88 8.40
C SER A 62 14.06 -12.40 8.20
N ASP A 63 13.20 -12.09 7.23
CA ASP A 63 12.85 -10.72 6.89
C ASP A 63 11.79 -10.19 7.84
N GLN A 64 10.86 -11.06 8.25
CA GLN A 64 9.94 -10.77 9.34
C GLN A 64 10.68 -10.45 10.64
N GLU A 65 11.70 -11.25 10.99
CA GLU A 65 12.49 -11.03 12.20
C GLU A 65 13.34 -9.77 12.12
N TRP A 66 13.92 -9.50 10.95
CA TRP A 66 14.65 -8.26 10.72
C TRP A 66 13.76 -7.03 10.86
N LEU A 67 12.54 -7.06 10.33
CA LEU A 67 11.55 -5.99 10.51
C LEU A 67 11.25 -5.77 11.99
N LYS A 68 10.97 -6.85 12.75
CA LYS A 68 10.73 -6.74 14.20
C LYS A 68 11.90 -6.14 14.96
N THR A 69 13.13 -6.48 14.58
CA THR A 69 14.35 -6.04 15.27
C THR A 69 14.73 -4.61 14.92
N ASN A 70 14.72 -4.25 13.63
CA ASN A 70 15.29 -3.00 13.13
C ASN A 70 14.24 -1.91 12.91
N HIS A 71 13.01 -2.32 12.60
CA HIS A 71 11.87 -1.45 12.36
C HIS A 71 10.63 -1.94 13.11
N PRO A 72 10.73 -2.14 14.45
CA PRO A 72 9.59 -2.60 15.22
C PRO A 72 8.40 -1.67 14.94
N PRO A 73 7.21 -2.22 14.65
CA PRO A 73 6.02 -1.40 14.51
C PRO A 73 5.93 -0.55 15.78
N THR A 74 5.75 0.76 15.62
CA THR A 74 5.88 1.73 16.70
C THR A 74 5.20 1.20 17.96
N LYS A 75 5.98 0.73 18.93
CA LYS A 75 5.45 0.22 20.20
C LYS A 75 4.65 1.36 20.80
N VAL A 76 3.47 1.05 21.33
CA VAL A 76 2.62 2.01 22.04
C VAL A 76 3.43 2.60 23.21
N THR A 77 4.11 3.72 22.98
CA THR A 77 4.68 4.53 24.05
C THR A 77 3.51 5.26 24.67
N LYS A 78 3.01 4.73 25.79
CA LYS A 78 2.03 5.32 26.73
C LYS A 78 0.69 5.79 26.12
N PRO A 79 -0.46 5.54 26.79
CA PRO A 79 -1.71 6.21 26.42
C PRO A 79 -1.53 7.73 26.47
N GLY A 80 -1.52 8.41 25.31
CA GLY A 80 -1.40 9.87 25.20
C GLY A 80 -0.28 10.41 24.30
N GLU A 81 0.73 9.61 23.90
CA GLU A 81 1.85 10.09 23.06
C GLU A 81 1.73 9.72 21.57
N PHE A 82 0.73 8.92 21.16
CA PHE A 82 0.49 8.69 19.73
C PHE A 82 -0.10 9.94 19.09
N LYS A 83 0.72 10.69 18.36
CA LYS A 83 0.23 11.78 17.52
C LYS A 83 -0.57 11.16 16.38
N VAL A 84 -1.88 11.19 16.56
CA VAL A 84 -2.85 10.84 15.51
C VAL A 84 -2.56 11.74 14.30
N PRO A 85 -2.30 11.16 13.13
CA PRO A 85 -2.15 11.95 11.91
C PRO A 85 -3.46 12.70 11.63
N GLU A 86 -3.39 14.00 11.37
CA GLU A 86 -4.54 14.81 10.99
C GLU A 86 -4.69 14.82 9.47
N GLY A 87 -5.87 14.51 8.95
CA GLY A 87 -6.16 14.64 7.52
C GLY A 87 -7.20 13.64 7.02
N ALA A 88 -7.73 13.91 5.83
CA ALA A 88 -8.70 13.05 5.18
C ALA A 88 -8.08 11.70 4.79
N ALA A 89 -8.81 10.61 5.05
CA ALA A 89 -8.42 9.25 4.70
C ALA A 89 -9.27 8.70 3.54
N PHE A 90 -10.59 8.90 3.55
CA PHE A 90 -11.49 8.51 2.46
C PHE A 90 -12.86 9.14 2.66
N ASP A 91 -13.43 9.79 1.63
CA ASP A 91 -14.74 10.44 1.72
C ASP A 91 -14.79 11.42 2.92
N THR A 92 -15.55 11.09 3.97
CA THR A 92 -15.62 11.87 5.22
C THR A 92 -14.77 11.30 6.37
N LEU A 93 -14.11 10.17 6.15
CA LEU A 93 -13.20 9.55 7.11
C LEU A 93 -11.92 10.38 7.25
N GLU A 94 -11.45 10.48 8.48
CA GLU A 94 -10.20 11.12 8.84
C GLU A 94 -9.29 10.13 9.53
N PHE A 95 -7.97 10.27 9.32
CA PHE A 95 -7.01 9.54 10.13
C PHE A 95 -7.25 9.86 11.61
N GLY A 96 -7.18 8.84 12.45
CA GLY A 96 -7.52 8.97 13.86
C GLY A 96 -8.95 8.64 14.26
N ASP A 97 -9.88 8.54 13.32
CA ASP A 97 -11.24 8.14 13.65
C ASP A 97 -11.23 6.80 14.43
N THR A 98 -12.10 6.70 15.43
CA THR A 98 -12.34 5.42 16.12
C THR A 98 -13.21 4.52 15.26
N ARG A 99 -13.27 3.22 15.58
CA ARG A 99 -14.13 2.29 14.82
C ARG A 99 -15.59 2.75 14.77
N ASP A 100 -16.14 3.17 15.90
CA ASP A 100 -17.54 3.62 15.98
C ASP A 100 -17.77 4.87 15.13
N VAL A 101 -16.81 5.81 15.12
CA VAL A 101 -16.88 7.01 14.28
C VAL A 101 -16.81 6.63 12.80
N VAL A 102 -15.91 5.72 12.42
CA VAL A 102 -15.81 5.22 11.04
C VAL A 102 -17.12 4.58 10.60
N ILE A 103 -17.71 3.69 11.40
CA ILE A 103 -18.99 3.03 11.08
C ILE A 103 -20.07 4.08 10.84
N LYS A 104 -20.25 5.00 11.79
CA LYS A 104 -21.25 6.07 11.70
C LYS A 104 -21.08 6.92 10.44
N LYS A 105 -19.84 7.29 10.08
CA LYS A 105 -19.53 8.07 8.88
C LYS A 105 -19.82 7.28 7.60
N LEU A 106 -19.48 5.99 7.56
CA LEU A 106 -19.73 5.13 6.41
C LEU A 106 -21.23 4.86 6.21
N ASP A 107 -21.99 4.63 7.27
CA ASP A 107 -23.45 4.46 7.19
C ASP A 107 -24.18 5.72 6.71
N ALA A 108 -23.63 6.90 7.01
CA ALA A 108 -24.14 8.17 6.51
C ALA A 108 -23.61 8.53 5.11
N SER A 109 -22.63 7.79 4.58
CA SER A 109 -21.97 8.14 3.33
C SER A 109 -22.88 7.88 2.13
N PRO A 110 -23.01 8.84 1.19
CA PRO A 110 -23.73 8.58 -0.05
C PRO A 110 -22.94 7.66 -1.00
N ASN A 111 -21.63 7.49 -0.77
CA ASN A 111 -20.69 6.91 -1.73
C ASN A 111 -20.39 5.41 -1.50
N VAL A 112 -20.73 4.89 -0.33
CA VAL A 112 -20.56 3.47 0.02
C VAL A 112 -21.86 2.85 0.52
N ASP A 113 -21.92 1.52 0.52
CA ASP A 113 -22.94 0.75 1.22
C ASP A 113 -22.28 -0.39 2.01
N GLY A 114 -22.83 -0.69 3.18
CA GLY A 114 -22.48 -1.86 4.00
C GLY A 114 -23.19 -3.13 3.52
N SER A 115 -22.49 -4.25 3.53
CA SER A 115 -23.04 -5.57 3.14
C SER A 115 -23.58 -6.42 4.29
N VAL A 116 -23.43 -5.97 5.55
CA VAL A 116 -23.96 -6.63 6.74
C VAL A 116 -24.62 -5.63 7.68
N ALA A 117 -25.55 -6.09 8.51
CA ALA A 117 -26.15 -5.27 9.56
C ALA A 117 -25.10 -4.87 10.63
N GLU A 118 -25.24 -3.67 11.21
CA GLU A 118 -24.31 -3.11 12.20
C GLU A 118 -24.05 -4.07 13.38
N VAL A 119 -25.11 -4.72 13.88
CA VAL A 119 -25.02 -5.69 14.99
C VAL A 119 -24.13 -6.90 14.69
N MET A 120 -23.86 -7.20 13.41
CA MET A 120 -22.98 -8.29 12.99
C MET A 120 -21.52 -7.86 12.85
N LEU A 121 -21.22 -6.55 12.81
CA LEU A 121 -19.86 -6.02 12.64
C LEU A 121 -18.92 -6.47 13.76
N ALA A 122 -19.42 -6.56 15.00
CA ALA A 122 -18.64 -7.04 16.14
C ALA A 122 -18.14 -8.50 15.97
N ARG A 123 -18.81 -9.29 15.13
CA ARG A 123 -18.48 -10.70 14.87
C ARG A 123 -17.61 -10.88 13.63
N VAL A 124 -17.95 -10.17 12.55
CA VAL A 124 -17.30 -10.36 11.24
C VAL A 124 -16.13 -9.41 11.00
N GLY A 125 -16.04 -8.33 11.78
CA GLY A 125 -15.09 -7.25 11.56
C GLY A 125 -15.54 -6.28 10.47
N LEU A 126 -14.79 -5.18 10.31
CA LEU A 126 -15.14 -4.10 9.37
C LEU A 126 -14.60 -4.34 7.95
N ASN A 127 -13.51 -5.09 7.84
CA ASN A 127 -12.75 -5.24 6.60
C ASN A 127 -13.55 -6.03 5.55
N GLY A 128 -13.72 -5.42 4.37
CA GLY A 128 -14.47 -5.99 3.26
C GLY A 128 -15.99 -5.78 3.34
N VAL A 129 -16.52 -5.28 4.46
CA VAL A 129 -17.97 -5.08 4.66
C VAL A 129 -18.50 -3.96 3.79
N TYR A 130 -17.83 -2.81 3.78
CA TYR A 130 -18.24 -1.66 3.01
C TYR A 130 -17.64 -1.71 1.62
N ARG A 131 -18.39 -1.25 0.63
CA ARG A 131 -17.93 -1.11 -0.76
C ARG A 131 -18.49 0.15 -1.41
N THR A 132 -17.86 0.60 -2.48
CA THR A 132 -18.37 1.70 -3.30
C THR A 132 -19.78 1.39 -3.80
N LYS A 133 -20.72 2.34 -3.67
CA LYS A 133 -22.10 2.22 -4.15
C LYS A 133 -22.14 2.13 -5.67
N LYS A 134 -21.38 2.99 -6.34
CA LYS A 134 -21.16 2.94 -7.79
C LYS A 134 -19.94 2.09 -8.12
N THR A 135 -19.97 1.46 -9.28
CA THR A 135 -18.79 0.81 -9.85
C THR A 135 -17.83 1.84 -10.42
N ILE A 136 -16.53 1.59 -10.30
CA ILE A 136 -15.46 2.35 -10.94
C ILE A 136 -14.84 1.41 -11.98
N GLY A 137 -14.82 1.78 -13.26
CA GLY A 137 -14.43 0.87 -14.36
C GLY A 137 -15.10 -0.50 -14.31
N GLY A 138 -16.41 -0.51 -13.99
CA GLY A 138 -17.24 -1.72 -13.95
C GLY A 138 -17.05 -2.63 -12.72
N LEU A 139 -16.23 -2.25 -11.73
CA LEU A 139 -16.03 -3.03 -10.50
C LEU A 139 -16.36 -2.21 -9.25
N HIS A 140 -16.86 -2.88 -8.21
CA HIS A 140 -16.93 -2.29 -6.87
C HIS A 140 -15.59 -2.42 -6.15
N CYS A 141 -15.21 -1.38 -5.41
CA CYS A 141 -14.06 -1.43 -4.52
C CYS A 141 -14.54 -1.62 -3.08
N HIS A 142 -14.04 -2.63 -2.39
CA HIS A 142 -14.31 -2.92 -0.99
C HIS A 142 -13.29 -2.19 -0.10
N LEU A 143 -13.74 -1.71 1.06
CA LEU A 143 -12.91 -0.97 2.00
C LEU A 143 -12.33 -1.90 3.07
N TYR A 144 -11.06 -1.66 3.36
CA TYR A 144 -10.29 -2.32 4.40
C TYR A 144 -9.61 -1.25 5.24
N PHE A 145 -9.45 -1.52 6.53
CA PHE A 145 -9.02 -0.54 7.51
C PHE A 145 -7.92 -1.13 8.38
N ASP A 146 -6.87 -0.33 8.57
CA ASP A 146 -5.86 -0.60 9.59
C ASP A 146 -5.90 0.41 10.71
N TRP A 147 -5.52 -0.07 11.89
CA TRP A 147 -5.74 0.60 13.15
C TRP A 147 -4.46 0.57 13.97
N THR A 148 -4.24 1.64 14.73
CA THR A 148 -3.32 1.58 15.86
C THR A 148 -3.80 0.58 16.92
N PRO A 149 -2.92 0.15 17.84
CA PRO A 149 -3.33 -0.65 19.01
C PRO A 149 -4.39 0.02 19.89
N ASN A 150 -4.50 1.36 19.83
CA ASN A 150 -5.53 2.13 20.54
C ASN A 150 -6.80 2.36 19.71
N ASN A 151 -7.02 1.57 18.65
CA ASN A 151 -8.20 1.62 17.78
C ASN A 151 -8.41 3.01 17.14
N ARG A 152 -7.35 3.55 16.53
CA ARG A 152 -7.39 4.79 15.75
C ARG A 152 -7.04 4.47 14.30
N LEU A 153 -7.81 4.97 13.34
CA LEU A 153 -7.61 4.71 11.91
C LEU A 153 -6.25 5.23 11.42
N THR A 154 -5.50 4.40 10.68
CA THR A 154 -4.19 4.77 10.11
C THR A 154 -4.09 4.56 8.61
N GLU A 155 -4.93 3.70 8.05
CA GLU A 155 -4.96 3.42 6.63
C GLU A 155 -6.36 3.00 6.20
N VAL A 156 -6.77 3.48 5.03
CA VAL A 156 -7.94 2.98 4.31
C VAL A 156 -7.46 2.41 2.99
N THR A 157 -7.79 1.15 2.73
CA THR A 157 -7.50 0.49 1.46
C THR A 157 -8.80 0.23 0.71
N LEU A 158 -8.88 0.70 -0.52
CA LEU A 158 -9.91 0.30 -1.48
C LEU A 158 -9.35 -0.82 -2.34
N ARG A 159 -10.07 -1.93 -2.44
CA ARG A 159 -9.62 -3.11 -3.17
C ARG A 159 -10.75 -3.76 -3.93
N THR A 160 -10.55 -4.08 -5.20
CA THR A 160 -11.52 -4.91 -5.94
C THR A 160 -11.57 -6.31 -5.34
N LYS A 161 -12.68 -7.04 -5.52
CA LYS A 161 -12.62 -8.49 -5.28
C LYS A 161 -11.52 -9.11 -6.16
N PRO A 162 -10.78 -10.13 -5.66
CA PRO A 162 -9.78 -10.81 -6.47
C PRO A 162 -10.44 -11.46 -7.70
N LEU A 163 -9.84 -11.27 -8.87
CA LEU A 163 -10.28 -11.86 -10.13
C LEU A 163 -9.14 -12.69 -10.73
N PRO A 164 -9.45 -13.75 -11.48
CA PRO A 164 -8.45 -14.60 -12.11
C PRO A 164 -7.75 -13.91 -13.28
N GLN A 165 -6.60 -14.46 -13.71
CA GLN A 165 -5.67 -13.89 -14.70
C GLN A 165 -6.35 -13.40 -15.98
N GLU A 166 -7.37 -14.10 -16.49
CA GLU A 166 -8.07 -13.70 -17.72
C GLU A 166 -8.77 -12.34 -17.62
N ASN A 167 -9.02 -11.84 -16.41
CA ASN A 167 -9.59 -10.51 -16.18
C ASN A 167 -8.53 -9.41 -16.00
N TYR A 168 -7.24 -9.76 -15.92
CA TYR A 168 -6.16 -8.82 -15.57
C TYR A 168 -6.00 -7.71 -16.60
N GLY A 169 -5.83 -8.07 -17.88
CA GLY A 169 -5.70 -7.10 -18.97
C GLY A 169 -7.01 -6.39 -19.37
N GLY A 170 -8.15 -6.88 -18.86
CA GLY A 170 -9.48 -6.38 -19.18
C GLY A 170 -10.11 -5.58 -18.03
N LYS A 171 -10.93 -6.26 -17.20
CA LYS A 171 -11.72 -5.61 -16.14
C LYS A 171 -10.85 -4.89 -15.11
N LEU A 172 -9.76 -5.52 -14.67
CA LEU A 172 -8.87 -4.89 -13.67
C LEU A 172 -8.16 -3.67 -14.27
N LYS A 173 -7.67 -3.76 -15.51
CA LYS A 173 -7.07 -2.61 -16.21
C LYS A 173 -8.05 -1.44 -16.41
N SER A 174 -9.32 -1.73 -16.74
CA SER A 174 -10.36 -0.70 -16.85
C SER A 174 -10.64 -0.02 -15.50
N ASN A 175 -10.81 -0.79 -14.41
CA ASN A 175 -10.96 -0.25 -13.07
C ASN A 175 -9.76 0.59 -12.63
N TRP A 176 -8.54 0.14 -12.91
CA TRP A 176 -7.32 0.88 -12.63
C TRP A 176 -7.27 2.23 -13.37
N GLY A 177 -7.62 2.27 -14.65
CA GLY A 177 -7.64 3.51 -15.44
C GLY A 177 -8.63 4.53 -14.87
N GLU A 178 -9.84 4.09 -14.57
CA GLU A 178 -10.90 4.95 -13.99
C GLU A 178 -10.54 5.44 -12.57
N LEU A 179 -9.80 4.64 -11.80
CA LEU A 179 -9.26 5.07 -10.51
C LEU A 179 -8.18 6.15 -10.67
N ILE A 180 -7.35 6.11 -11.72
CA ILE A 180 -6.41 7.20 -12.00
C ILE A 180 -7.16 8.51 -12.24
N GLU A 181 -8.21 8.47 -13.08
CA GLU A 181 -9.01 9.65 -13.39
C GLU A 181 -9.67 10.22 -12.13
N LEU A 182 -10.30 9.36 -11.33
CA LEU A 182 -10.94 9.75 -10.07
C LEU A 182 -9.94 10.35 -9.08
N LEU A 183 -8.82 9.67 -8.83
CA LEU A 183 -7.80 10.15 -7.90
C LEU A 183 -7.15 11.44 -8.40
N THR A 184 -6.99 11.58 -9.71
CA THR A 184 -6.47 12.81 -10.31
C THR A 184 -7.45 13.98 -10.17
N MET A 185 -8.75 13.71 -10.29
CA MET A 185 -9.78 14.72 -10.03
C MET A 185 -9.77 15.18 -8.56
N LEU A 186 -9.56 14.26 -7.62
CA LEU A 186 -9.61 14.54 -6.18
C LEU A 186 -8.32 15.15 -5.63
N HIS A 187 -7.15 14.78 -6.16
CA HIS A 187 -5.85 15.11 -5.58
C HIS A 187 -4.91 15.85 -6.55
N GLY A 188 -5.38 16.17 -7.76
CA GLY A 188 -4.55 16.73 -8.81
C GLY A 188 -3.65 15.67 -9.47
N LYS A 189 -2.66 16.11 -10.26
CA LYS A 189 -1.79 15.19 -11.01
C LYS A 189 -0.98 14.30 -10.05
N PRO A 190 -0.76 13.02 -10.39
CA PRO A 190 0.11 12.15 -9.60
C PRO A 190 1.53 12.74 -9.54
N VAL A 191 2.14 12.67 -8.36
CA VAL A 191 3.56 13.03 -8.19
C VAL A 191 4.49 11.96 -8.76
N GLN A 192 3.95 10.75 -8.98
CA GLN A 192 4.58 9.68 -9.74
C GLN A 192 3.49 8.84 -10.42
N GLY A 193 3.70 8.51 -11.69
CA GLY A 193 2.86 7.58 -12.44
C GLY A 193 3.69 6.60 -13.25
N ALA A 194 3.09 5.46 -13.55
CA ALA A 194 3.67 4.39 -14.37
C ALA A 194 2.56 3.70 -15.17
N ASN A 195 2.96 2.89 -16.15
CA ASN A 195 2.01 2.05 -16.88
C ASN A 195 1.32 1.05 -15.95
N TYR A 196 0.22 0.47 -16.45
CA TYR A 196 -0.47 -0.64 -15.78
C TYR A 196 0.55 -1.74 -15.45
N PRO A 197 0.66 -2.19 -14.18
CA PRO A 197 1.70 -3.16 -13.81
C PRO A 197 1.57 -4.47 -14.60
N ASP A 198 2.69 -5.08 -14.96
CA ASP A 198 2.70 -6.38 -15.60
C ASP A 198 2.34 -7.48 -14.57
N SER A 199 1.45 -8.41 -14.94
CA SER A 199 1.07 -9.52 -14.05
C SER A 199 2.24 -10.44 -13.75
N ASP A 200 3.20 -10.55 -14.67
CA ASP A 200 4.37 -11.43 -14.51
C ASP A 200 5.36 -10.90 -13.46
N GLU A 201 5.23 -9.63 -13.07
CA GLU A 201 6.01 -9.00 -12.00
C GLU A 201 5.35 -9.09 -10.63
N LEU A 202 4.11 -9.60 -10.56
CA LEU A 202 3.40 -9.83 -9.32
C LEU A 202 3.76 -11.20 -8.72
N GLN A 203 3.62 -11.28 -7.40
CA GLN A 203 3.73 -12.51 -6.64
C GLN A 203 2.72 -12.50 -5.48
N ASP A 204 2.38 -13.66 -4.93
CA ASP A 204 1.45 -13.75 -3.81
C ASP A 204 1.87 -12.82 -2.64
N GLY A 205 0.95 -11.95 -2.23
CA GLY A 205 1.16 -10.96 -1.17
C GLY A 205 1.82 -9.66 -1.62
N LEU A 206 2.22 -9.52 -2.88
CA LEU A 206 2.77 -8.28 -3.45
C LEU A 206 1.64 -7.39 -3.99
N ILE A 207 1.76 -6.10 -3.71
CA ILE A 207 1.10 -5.00 -4.42
C ILE A 207 2.20 -4.18 -5.11
N LEU A 208 2.16 -4.12 -6.43
CA LEU A 208 3.05 -3.31 -7.25
C LEU A 208 2.39 -1.95 -7.52
N ASN A 209 2.89 -0.90 -6.85
CA ASN A 209 2.29 0.43 -6.92
C ASN A 209 2.78 1.17 -8.17
N SER A 210 1.83 1.52 -9.02
CA SER A 210 2.03 2.25 -10.28
C SER A 210 2.02 3.77 -10.10
N HIS A 211 1.20 4.28 -9.18
CA HIS A 211 1.00 5.72 -9.01
C HIS A 211 1.06 6.13 -7.54
N LEU A 212 1.44 7.38 -7.32
CA LEU A 212 1.47 8.05 -6.03
C LEU A 212 0.89 9.47 -6.18
N TRP A 213 -0.04 9.81 -5.29
CA TRP A 213 -0.52 11.17 -5.04
C TRP A 213 -0.27 11.54 -3.58
N TYR A 214 -0.42 12.84 -3.30
CA TYR A 214 -0.54 13.35 -1.95
C TYR A 214 -1.89 13.99 -1.71
N SER A 215 -2.42 13.79 -0.51
CA SER A 215 -3.50 14.65 0.01
C SER A 215 -2.95 16.04 0.34
N GLU A 216 -3.85 16.99 0.65
CA GLU A 216 -3.48 18.34 1.08
C GLU A 216 -2.55 18.37 2.31
N LYS A 217 -2.65 17.36 3.19
CA LYS A 217 -1.80 17.21 4.39
C LYS A 217 -0.53 16.40 4.14
N GLY A 218 -0.27 16.00 2.89
CA GLY A 218 0.93 15.26 2.51
C GLY A 218 0.85 13.74 2.77
N HIS A 219 -0.32 13.19 3.13
CA HIS A 219 -0.51 11.74 3.21
C HIS A 219 -0.46 11.09 1.83
N SER A 220 0.03 9.86 1.76
CA SER A 220 0.23 9.16 0.49
C SER A 220 -1.00 8.39 0.04
N ILE A 221 -1.32 8.51 -1.24
CA ILE A 221 -2.31 7.68 -1.92
C ILE A 221 -1.58 6.88 -2.99
N LEU A 222 -1.52 5.57 -2.83
CA LEU A 222 -0.87 4.65 -3.76
C LEU A 222 -1.92 3.88 -4.55
N LEU A 223 -1.75 3.80 -5.87
CA LEU A 223 -2.56 2.91 -6.73
C LEU A 223 -1.65 1.86 -7.37
N GLY A 224 -2.07 0.61 -7.29
CA GLY A 224 -1.37 -0.52 -7.89
C GLY A 224 -2.28 -1.70 -8.18
N THR A 225 -1.65 -2.77 -8.64
CA THR A 225 -2.27 -4.09 -8.68
C THR A 225 -1.56 -4.99 -7.68
N GLY A 226 -2.30 -5.93 -7.11
CA GLY A 226 -1.74 -6.92 -6.19
C GLY A 226 -2.27 -8.31 -6.44
N GLN A 227 -1.47 -9.30 -6.07
CA GLN A 227 -1.79 -10.71 -6.22
C GLN A 227 -2.03 -11.36 -4.86
N GLU A 228 -3.10 -12.13 -4.77
CA GLU A 228 -3.43 -13.00 -3.65
C GLU A 228 -3.70 -14.39 -4.17
N SER A 229 -2.86 -15.34 -3.76
CA SER A 229 -2.76 -16.66 -4.35
C SER A 229 -2.58 -16.56 -5.88
N THR A 230 -3.56 -16.98 -6.66
CA THR A 230 -3.57 -16.96 -8.14
C THR A 230 -4.45 -15.85 -8.72
N ASN A 231 -5.09 -15.06 -7.87
CA ASN A 231 -6.01 -14.00 -8.27
C ASN A 231 -5.39 -12.62 -8.07
N PHE A 232 -5.93 -11.65 -8.81
CA PHE A 232 -5.41 -10.29 -8.89
C PHE A 232 -6.47 -9.29 -8.48
N SER A 233 -6.04 -8.15 -7.96
CA SER A 233 -6.90 -7.05 -7.57
C SER A 233 -6.26 -5.72 -7.89
N VAL A 234 -7.08 -4.71 -8.17
CA VAL A 234 -6.63 -3.31 -8.14
C VAL A 234 -6.77 -2.82 -6.71
N VAL A 235 -5.76 -2.10 -6.23
CA VAL A 235 -5.65 -1.65 -4.85
C VAL A 235 -5.29 -0.18 -4.82
N VAL A 236 -6.07 0.61 -4.06
CA VAL A 236 -5.70 1.96 -3.65
C VAL A 236 -5.45 1.95 -2.15
N ARG A 237 -4.24 2.31 -1.72
CA ARG A 237 -3.89 2.46 -0.31
C ARG A 237 -3.79 3.93 0.03
N ILE A 238 -4.59 4.39 0.99
CA ILE A 238 -4.55 5.76 1.51
C ILE A 238 -3.99 5.70 2.92
N THR A 239 -2.72 6.07 3.05
CA THR A 239 -1.93 5.87 4.27
C THR A 239 -1.49 7.20 4.84
N SER A 240 -1.49 7.32 6.16
CA SER A 240 -1.06 8.55 6.83
C SER A 240 0.43 8.85 6.64
N GLN A 241 1.21 7.90 6.13
CA GLN A 241 2.63 8.03 5.87
C GLN A 241 2.92 8.92 4.66
N HIS A 242 4.03 9.66 4.70
CA HIS A 242 4.56 10.39 3.55
C HIS A 242 5.62 9.56 2.84
N ILE A 243 5.27 9.00 1.69
CA ILE A 243 6.14 8.15 0.87
C ILE A 243 6.70 9.01 -0.24
N VAL A 244 8.02 9.19 -0.26
CA VAL A 244 8.69 10.01 -1.28
C VAL A 244 8.59 9.32 -2.65
N PRO A 245 8.34 10.06 -3.76
CA PRO A 245 8.39 9.49 -5.09
C PRO A 245 9.78 8.94 -5.41
N ASN A 246 9.85 8.06 -6.40
CA ASN A 246 11.10 7.55 -6.92
C ASN A 246 11.90 8.69 -7.53
N ARG A 247 13.23 8.64 -7.33
CA ARG A 247 14.13 9.60 -7.94
C ARG A 247 14.10 9.35 -9.45
N ILE A 248 13.87 10.41 -10.21
CA ILE A 248 14.14 10.40 -11.66
C ILE A 248 15.66 10.44 -11.75
N GLU A 249 16.28 9.34 -12.18
CA GLU A 249 17.69 9.32 -12.57
C GLU A 249 17.84 9.87 -14.00
#